data_AF-J7FNN8-F1
#
_entry.id   AF-J7FNN8-F1
#
_cell.length_a   1.000
_cell.length_b   1.000
_cell.length_c   1.000
_cell.angle_alpha   90.00
_cell.angle_beta   90.00
_cell.angle_gamma   90.00
#
_symmetry.space_group_name_H-M   'P 1'
#
loop_
_entity.id
_entity.type
_entity.pdbx_description
1 polymer ?
#
loop_
_entity_poly.entity_id
_entity_poly.type
_entity_poly.pdbx_seq_one_letter_code
_entity_poly.pdbx_strand_id
1 'polypeptide(L)'
;YRSGEVVRLPKGASLPVMLKVLEYELYHFCPVMDIVANISFAPIGLLNMFNSSGAIEHSEVHVVSQKKPEQFDGNVASEPLSEDRSPMATVVLKVRGAGLFGFYCSQRPLKCTVANTNTQFNYEASTGLVTMTIPVPDEDMFKWRIEIQV
;
A
#
# COMPACT_ATOMS: atom_id res chain seq x y z
N TYR A 1 17.33 10.13 -6.17
CA TYR A 1 17.06 8.81 -5.58
C TYR A 1 15.96 8.19 -6.43
N ARG A 2 16.33 7.23 -7.28
CA ARG A 2 16.18 7.45 -8.74
C ARG A 2 15.12 6.66 -9.50
N SER A 3 14.58 5.54 -9.02
CA SER A 3 13.57 4.81 -9.82
C SER A 3 12.15 4.91 -9.26
N GLY A 4 11.97 4.99 -7.93
CA GLY A 4 10.64 4.92 -7.32
C GLY A 4 9.92 3.60 -7.63
N GLU A 5 10.66 2.59 -8.09
CA GLU A 5 10.12 1.32 -8.52
C GLU A 5 9.70 0.47 -7.32
N VAL A 6 8.57 -0.21 -7.47
CA VAL A 6 8.05 -1.14 -6.49
C VAL A 6 8.06 -2.53 -7.09
N VAL A 7 8.74 -3.45 -6.41
CA VAL A 7 8.83 -4.84 -6.81
C VAL A 7 8.26 -5.71 -5.70
N ARG A 8 7.24 -6.49 -6.02
CA ARG A 8 6.76 -7.56 -5.13
C ARG A 8 7.65 -8.79 -5.31
N LEU A 9 8.38 -9.15 -4.27
CA LEU A 9 9.19 -10.37 -4.27
C LEU A 9 8.32 -11.61 -3.95
N PRO A 10 8.29 -12.63 -4.84
CA PRO A 10 7.64 -13.90 -4.53
C PRO A 10 8.31 -14.60 -3.33
N LYS A 11 7.54 -15.47 -2.66
CA LYS A 11 8.07 -16.27 -1.55
C LYS A 11 9.25 -17.14 -2.02
N GLY A 12 10.39 -17.00 -1.34
CA GLY A 12 11.63 -17.72 -1.68
C GLY A 12 12.46 -17.10 -2.81
N ALA A 13 12.01 -16.01 -3.42
CA ALA A 13 12.80 -15.27 -4.40
C ALA A 13 13.89 -14.44 -3.71
N SER A 14 14.93 -14.10 -4.47
CA SER A 14 16.00 -13.20 -4.05
C SER A 14 16.17 -12.08 -5.08
N LEU A 15 16.47 -10.87 -4.63
CA LEU A 15 16.80 -9.74 -5.49
C LEU A 15 18.32 -9.57 -5.50
N PRO A 16 19.02 -9.82 -6.63
CA PRO A 16 20.45 -9.56 -6.70
C PRO A 16 20.70 -8.04 -6.63
N VAL A 17 21.62 -7.64 -5.74
CA VAL A 17 22.03 -6.24 -5.56
C VAL A 17 23.54 -6.14 -5.80
N MET A 18 23.96 -5.17 -6.63
CA MET A 18 25.36 -4.88 -6.91
C MET A 18 25.58 -3.38 -6.83
N LEU A 19 26.59 -2.95 -6.06
CA LEU A 19 27.03 -1.56 -5.93
C LEU A 19 28.48 -1.45 -6.39
N LYS A 20 28.86 -0.40 -7.10
CA LYS A 20 30.28 -0.15 -7.41
C LYS A 20 31.00 0.50 -6.22
N VAL A 21 32.32 0.66 -6.37
CA VAL A 21 33.17 1.35 -5.40
C VAL A 21 32.62 2.75 -5.12
N LEU A 22 32.36 3.05 -3.85
CA LEU A 22 31.79 4.32 -3.36
C LEU A 22 30.37 4.65 -3.89
N GLU A 23 29.61 3.66 -4.36
CA GLU A 23 28.19 3.82 -4.68
C GLU A 23 27.29 3.34 -3.53
N TYR A 24 26.07 3.89 -3.47
CA TYR A 24 25.03 3.46 -2.55
C TYR A 24 23.68 3.44 -3.27
N GLU A 25 22.78 2.59 -2.79
CA GLU A 25 21.36 2.61 -3.12
C GLU A 25 20.59 2.43 -1.82
N LEU A 26 19.41 3.04 -1.72
CA LEU A 26 18.53 2.83 -0.59
C LEU A 26 17.38 1.92 -1.04
N TYR A 27 17.11 0.91 -0.22
CA TYR A 27 16.04 -0.04 -0.44
C TYR A 27 15.08 0.02 0.74
N HIS A 28 13.80 0.03 0.43
CA HIS A 28 12.77 -0.08 1.43
C HIS A 28 12.10 -1.43 1.35
N PHE A 29 12.15 -2.17 2.47
CA PHE A 29 11.43 -3.43 2.62
C PHE A 29 10.17 -3.23 3.46
N CYS A 30 9.04 -3.71 2.95
CA CYS A 30 7.76 -3.72 3.66
C CYS A 30 7.18 -5.14 3.61
N PRO A 31 6.72 -5.70 4.74
CA PRO A 31 6.06 -6.99 4.73
C PRO A 31 4.71 -6.90 4.00
N VAL A 32 4.49 -7.83 3.08
CA VAL A 32 3.18 -8.00 2.43
C VAL A 32 2.32 -8.89 3.32
N MET A 33 1.12 -8.42 3.65
CA MET A 33 0.14 -9.12 4.49
C MET A 33 -1.11 -9.41 3.68
N ASP A 34 -1.63 -10.64 3.80
CA ASP A 34 -2.95 -10.97 3.27
C ASP A 34 -4.01 -10.48 4.26
N ILE A 35 -4.81 -9.48 3.87
CA ILE A 35 -5.77 -8.81 4.76
C ILE A 35 -7.17 -9.41 4.67
N VAL A 36 -7.55 -9.93 3.50
CA VAL A 36 -8.73 -10.77 3.25
C VAL A 36 -8.41 -11.73 2.11
N ALA A 37 -9.30 -12.69 1.84
CA ALA A 37 -9.15 -13.60 0.70
C ALA A 37 -8.90 -12.79 -0.59
N ASN A 38 -7.81 -13.11 -1.29
CA ASN A 38 -7.39 -12.51 -2.55
C ASN A 38 -6.95 -11.03 -2.50
N ILE A 39 -6.81 -10.42 -1.31
CA ILE A 39 -6.27 -9.05 -1.18
C ILE A 39 -5.05 -9.06 -0.25
N SER A 40 -3.91 -8.69 -0.82
CA SER A 40 -2.66 -8.46 -0.11
C SER A 40 -2.35 -6.97 -0.04
N PHE A 41 -1.75 -6.53 1.06
CA PHE A 41 -1.45 -5.12 1.35
C PHE A 41 -0.06 -4.98 1.98
N ALA A 42 0.64 -3.89 1.66
CA ALA A 42 1.87 -3.52 2.37
C ALA A 42 1.98 -1.99 2.45
N PRO A 43 2.10 -1.40 3.65
CA PRO A 43 2.27 0.04 3.77
C PRO A 43 3.73 0.42 3.48
N ILE A 44 3.97 1.35 2.55
CA ILE A 44 5.32 1.81 2.18
C ILE A 44 5.67 3.09 2.94
N GLY A 45 4.73 4.04 3.06
CA GLY A 45 4.96 5.28 3.78
C GLY A 45 5.20 6.46 2.84
N LEU A 46 5.95 7.46 3.32
CA LEU A 46 6.29 8.63 2.51
C LEU A 46 7.34 8.26 1.44
N LEU A 47 6.96 8.44 0.18
CA LEU A 47 7.84 8.28 -0.97
C LEU A 47 8.78 9.49 -1.08
N ASN A 48 9.93 9.29 -1.70
CA ASN A 48 10.97 10.31 -1.87
C ASN A 48 11.55 10.87 -0.55
N MET A 49 11.34 10.17 0.56
CA MET A 49 11.92 10.51 1.86
C MET A 49 12.74 9.34 2.39
N PHE A 50 13.80 9.62 3.16
CA PHE A 50 14.64 8.58 3.77
C PHE A 50 13.93 7.79 4.86
N ASN A 51 12.96 8.41 5.52
CA ASN A 51 12.22 7.86 6.66
C ASN A 51 10.90 7.18 6.25
N SER A 52 10.75 6.74 4.99
CA SER A 52 9.53 6.22 4.37
C SER A 52 8.52 5.55 5.31
N SER A 53 8.68 4.27 5.65
CA SER A 53 7.77 3.58 6.58
C SER A 53 7.92 4.05 8.02
N GLY A 54 9.04 4.68 8.38
CA GLY A 54 9.21 5.33 9.67
C GLY A 54 8.21 6.46 9.93
N ALA A 55 7.55 6.96 8.87
CA ALA A 55 6.41 7.87 8.99
C ALA A 55 5.14 7.19 9.54
N ILE A 56 4.99 5.87 9.37
CA ILE A 56 3.83 5.11 9.82
C ILE A 56 4.03 4.73 11.29
N GLU A 57 3.16 5.24 12.15
CA GLU A 57 3.18 4.89 13.58
C GLU A 57 2.27 3.71 13.92
N HIS A 58 1.21 3.53 13.13
CA HIS A 58 0.18 2.54 13.43
C HIS A 58 -0.49 2.02 12.17
N SER A 59 -0.87 0.74 12.19
CA SER A 59 -1.58 0.07 11.09
C SER A 59 -2.57 -0.93 11.67
N GLU A 60 -3.85 -0.79 11.30
CA GLU A 60 -4.95 -1.68 11.68
C GLU A 60 -5.73 -2.12 10.45
N VAL A 61 -6.29 -3.32 10.49
CA VAL A 61 -7.14 -3.86 9.43
C VAL A 61 -8.48 -4.25 10.03
N HIS A 62 -9.55 -3.65 9.52
CA HIS A 62 -10.92 -3.97 9.89
C HIS A 62 -11.60 -4.73 8.75
N VAL A 63 -11.88 -6.01 8.95
CA VAL A 63 -12.58 -6.84 7.95
C VAL A 63 -14.08 -6.56 8.03
N VAL A 64 -14.70 -6.29 6.87
CA VAL A 64 -16.11 -5.89 6.75
C VAL A 64 -17.00 -7.04 6.27
N SER A 65 -16.48 -7.93 5.41
CA SER A 65 -17.28 -9.04 4.84
C SER A 65 -16.49 -10.36 4.81
N GLN A 66 -17.05 -11.39 5.44
CA GLN A 66 -16.61 -12.78 5.27
C GLN A 66 -17.51 -13.45 4.24
N LYS A 67 -17.16 -13.39 2.94
CA LYS A 67 -17.66 -14.41 2.03
C LYS A 67 -16.89 -15.71 2.32
N LYS A 68 -17.62 -16.78 2.62
CA LYS A 68 -17.07 -18.12 2.83
C LYS A 68 -16.25 -18.50 1.59
N PRO A 69 -15.05 -19.09 1.72
CA PRO A 69 -14.27 -19.48 0.54
C PRO A 69 -15.05 -20.55 -0.21
N GLU A 70 -15.59 -20.18 -1.37
CA GLU A 70 -16.07 -21.16 -2.34
C GLU A 70 -14.84 -21.94 -2.83
N GLN A 71 -14.92 -23.27 -2.77
CA GLN A 71 -13.87 -24.16 -3.27
C GLN A 71 -13.59 -23.80 -4.74
N PHE A 72 -12.40 -23.27 -5.00
CA PHE A 72 -11.98 -22.90 -6.35
C PHE A 72 -11.13 -24.02 -6.92
N ASP A 73 -11.68 -24.75 -7.90
CA ASP A 73 -10.98 -25.77 -8.66
C ASP A 73 -9.99 -25.06 -9.59
N GLY A 74 -8.70 -25.24 -9.33
CA GLY A 74 -7.66 -24.32 -9.77
C GLY A 74 -7.43 -24.34 -11.27
N ASN A 75 -8.09 -23.47 -12.04
CA ASN A 75 -7.55 -22.93 -13.30
C ASN A 75 -8.36 -21.76 -13.90
N VAL A 76 -8.21 -20.52 -13.41
CA VAL A 76 -8.47 -19.31 -14.23
C VAL A 76 -7.60 -18.16 -13.71
N ALA A 77 -7.00 -17.39 -14.62
CA ALA A 77 -6.37 -16.11 -14.31
C ALA A 77 -7.34 -15.22 -13.51
N SER A 78 -6.81 -14.41 -12.59
CA SER A 78 -7.60 -13.48 -11.80
C SER A 78 -8.35 -12.50 -12.72
N GLU A 79 -9.63 -12.79 -12.97
CA GLU A 79 -10.58 -11.88 -13.61
C GLU A 79 -10.62 -10.58 -12.79
N PRO A 80 -10.51 -9.39 -13.43
CA PRO A 80 -10.67 -8.14 -12.73
C PRO A 80 -12.09 -8.06 -12.17
N LEU A 81 -12.22 -8.04 -10.84
CA LEU A 81 -13.49 -7.85 -10.16
C LEU A 81 -14.10 -6.50 -10.58
N SER A 82 -15.39 -6.52 -10.92
CA SER A 82 -16.20 -5.37 -11.34
C SER A 82 -16.05 -4.14 -10.42
N GLU A 83 -16.13 -2.94 -10.99
CA GLU A 83 -16.05 -1.65 -10.26
C GLU A 83 -17.09 -1.51 -9.13
N ASP A 84 -18.21 -2.22 -9.21
CA ASP A 84 -19.30 -2.23 -8.21
C ASP A 84 -19.12 -3.25 -7.07
N ARG A 85 -17.88 -3.52 -6.63
CA ARG A 85 -17.64 -4.42 -5.48
C ARG A 85 -17.85 -3.69 -4.15
N SER A 86 -18.46 -4.37 -3.17
CA SER A 86 -18.57 -3.87 -1.81
C SER A 86 -17.21 -3.96 -1.08
N PRO A 87 -16.91 -3.05 -0.14
CA PRO A 87 -15.67 -3.11 0.63
C PRO A 87 -15.61 -4.41 1.45
N MET A 88 -14.51 -5.14 1.30
CA MET A 88 -14.19 -6.35 2.03
C MET A 88 -13.43 -6.04 3.31
N ALA A 89 -12.59 -5.00 3.29
CA ALA A 89 -11.86 -4.53 4.46
C ALA A 89 -11.56 -3.03 4.41
N THR A 90 -11.22 -2.46 5.55
CA THR A 90 -10.68 -1.10 5.68
C THR A 90 -9.34 -1.16 6.41
N VAL A 91 -8.28 -0.70 5.76
CA VAL A 91 -6.97 -0.49 6.38
C VAL A 91 -6.93 0.92 6.96
N VAL A 92 -6.55 1.05 8.22
CA VAL A 92 -6.42 2.33 8.92
C VAL A 92 -4.96 2.53 9.30
N LEU A 93 -4.37 3.62 8.83
CA LEU A 93 -2.99 4.00 9.15
C LEU A 93 -2.95 5.30 9.94
N LYS A 94 -2.00 5.42 10.87
CA LYS A 94 -1.60 6.70 11.47
C LYS A 94 -0.21 7.07 10.96
N VAL A 95 -0.11 8.22 10.30
CA VAL A 95 1.09 8.62 9.56
C VAL A 95 1.49 10.04 9.93
N ARG A 96 2.79 10.27 10.10
CA ARG A 96 3.39 11.60 10.31
C ARG A 96 3.90 12.17 8.99
N GLY A 97 4.03 13.50 8.94
CA GLY A 97 4.62 14.21 7.81
C GLY A 97 3.61 14.48 6.69
N ALA A 98 4.13 14.90 5.54
CA ALA A 98 3.36 15.34 4.38
C ALA A 98 4.10 15.01 3.09
N GLY A 99 3.37 15.01 1.97
CA GLY A 99 3.92 14.73 0.64
C GLY A 99 3.35 13.45 0.02
N LEU A 100 4.10 12.87 -0.92
CA LEU A 100 3.67 11.70 -1.66
C LEU A 100 3.73 10.46 -0.76
N PHE A 101 2.60 9.81 -0.55
CA PHE A 101 2.47 8.60 0.24
C PHE A 101 2.18 7.41 -0.66
N GLY A 102 2.83 6.28 -0.38
CA GLY A 102 2.72 5.04 -1.15
C GLY A 102 2.32 3.86 -0.28
N PHE A 103 1.58 2.94 -0.89
CA PHE A 103 1.37 1.59 -0.36
C PHE A 103 1.14 0.62 -1.51
N TYR A 104 1.42 -0.65 -1.26
CA TYR A 104 1.08 -1.74 -2.16
C TYR A 104 -0.32 -2.27 -1.84
N CYS A 105 -1.12 -2.50 -2.87
CA CYS A 105 -2.35 -3.28 -2.79
C CYS A 105 -2.47 -4.19 -4.02
N SER A 106 -2.75 -5.47 -3.81
CA SER A 106 -2.89 -6.44 -4.91
C SER A 106 -4.08 -6.16 -5.81
N GLN A 107 -5.03 -5.32 -5.36
CA GLN A 107 -6.18 -4.88 -6.12
C GLN A 107 -6.35 -3.37 -5.99
N ARG A 108 -7.03 -2.75 -6.96
CA ARG A 108 -7.34 -1.31 -6.90
C ARG A 108 -8.19 -1.01 -5.65
N PRO A 109 -7.82 -0.05 -4.79
CA PRO A 109 -8.69 0.39 -3.70
C PRO A 109 -10.00 1.00 -4.21
N LEU A 110 -11.05 0.90 -3.42
CA LEU A 110 -12.34 1.53 -3.71
C LEU A 110 -12.32 3.02 -3.35
N LYS A 111 -11.70 3.33 -2.22
CA LYS A 111 -11.67 4.69 -1.66
C LYS A 111 -10.47 4.87 -0.75
N CYS A 112 -9.91 6.07 -0.78
CA CYS A 112 -8.89 6.51 0.16
C CYS A 112 -9.34 7.82 0.83
N THR A 113 -9.15 7.93 2.14
CA THR A 113 -9.38 9.18 2.87
C THR A 113 -8.15 9.59 3.66
N VAL A 114 -7.92 10.89 3.76
CA VAL A 114 -6.92 11.50 4.65
C VAL A 114 -7.65 12.47 5.58
N ALA A 115 -7.59 12.23 6.88
CA ALA A 115 -8.37 12.97 7.88
C ALA A 115 -9.87 13.06 7.53
N ASN A 116 -10.47 11.93 7.12
CA ASN A 116 -11.87 11.81 6.70
C ASN A 116 -12.24 12.58 5.41
N THR A 117 -11.28 13.23 4.75
CA THR A 117 -11.48 13.87 3.45
C THR A 117 -11.19 12.86 2.34
N ASN A 118 -12.06 12.76 1.35
CA ASN A 118 -11.84 11.87 0.20
C ASN A 118 -10.63 12.35 -0.61
N THR A 119 -9.67 11.47 -0.82
CA THR A 119 -8.39 11.81 -1.47
C THR A 119 -8.25 11.02 -2.76
N GLN A 120 -7.96 11.72 -3.85
CA GLN A 120 -7.65 11.08 -5.13
C GLN A 120 -6.34 10.30 -5.01
N PHE A 121 -6.29 9.15 -5.68
CA PHE A 121 -5.12 8.29 -5.72
C PHE A 121 -4.88 7.77 -7.14
N ASN A 122 -3.62 7.46 -7.44
CA ASN A 122 -3.23 6.71 -8.64
C ASN A 122 -3.00 5.24 -8.24
N TYR A 123 -3.40 4.31 -9.11
CA TYR A 123 -3.15 2.88 -8.94
C TYR A 123 -2.49 2.31 -10.20
N GLU A 124 -1.28 1.79 -10.05
CA GLU A 124 -0.53 1.13 -11.10
C GLU A 124 -0.78 -0.37 -11.04
N ALA A 125 -1.58 -0.89 -11.98
CA ALA A 125 -2.01 -2.29 -11.97
C ALA A 125 -0.87 -3.31 -12.17
N SER A 126 0.22 -2.92 -12.85
CA SER A 126 1.38 -3.79 -13.11
C SER A 126 2.19 -4.08 -11.84
N THR A 127 2.29 -3.11 -10.93
CA THR A 127 3.09 -3.19 -9.70
C THR A 127 2.23 -3.36 -8.45
N GLY A 128 0.95 -2.99 -8.52
CA GLY A 128 0.05 -2.85 -7.38
C GLY A 128 0.35 -1.62 -6.52
N LEU A 129 1.16 -0.68 -7.01
CA LEU A 129 1.48 0.54 -6.27
C LEU A 129 0.29 1.50 -6.30
N VAL A 130 -0.11 1.96 -5.12
CA VAL A 130 -1.04 3.08 -4.94
C VAL A 130 -0.28 4.28 -4.42
N THR A 131 -0.52 5.44 -5.01
CA THR A 131 0.06 6.72 -4.55
C THR A 131 -1.03 7.76 -4.31
N MET A 132 -0.88 8.53 -3.23
CA MET A 132 -1.74 9.66 -2.89
C MET A 132 -0.93 10.76 -2.20
N THR A 133 -1.48 11.97 -2.10
CA THR A 133 -0.80 13.08 -1.41
C THR A 133 -1.38 13.29 -0.01
N ILE A 134 -0.50 13.34 0.98
CA ILE A 134 -0.80 13.80 2.34
C ILE A 134 -0.52 15.31 2.39
N PRO A 135 -1.49 16.15 2.81
CA PRO A 135 -1.30 17.58 2.87
C PRO A 135 -0.35 18.00 4.01
N VAL A 136 0.17 19.22 3.93
CA VAL A 136 0.97 19.81 5.00
C VAL A 136 0.04 20.15 6.17
N PRO A 137 0.32 19.69 7.40
CA PRO A 137 -0.50 20.04 8.55
C PRO A 137 -0.24 21.47 9.01
N ASP A 138 -1.26 22.11 9.57
CA ASP A 138 -1.14 23.44 10.19
C ASP A 138 -0.45 23.38 11.56
N GLU A 139 -0.51 22.22 12.23
CA GLU A 139 0.06 21.98 13.56
C GLU A 139 1.29 21.08 13.51
N ASP A 140 2.24 21.36 14.40
CA ASP A 140 3.42 20.51 14.58
C ASP A 140 3.06 19.13 15.14
N MET A 141 3.81 18.11 14.72
CA MET A 141 3.62 16.71 15.12
C MET A 141 2.24 16.12 14.81
N PHE A 142 1.49 16.72 13.87
CA PHE A 142 0.21 16.20 13.44
C PHE A 142 0.33 14.78 12.86
N LYS A 143 -0.68 13.96 13.15
CA LYS A 143 -0.76 12.56 12.74
C LYS A 143 -1.98 12.37 11.85
N TRP A 144 -1.73 12.17 10.57
CA TRP A 144 -2.76 11.88 9.60
C TRP A 144 -3.35 10.50 9.84
N ARG A 145 -4.68 10.46 9.96
CA ARG A 145 -5.45 9.22 9.88
C ARG A 145 -5.77 8.96 8.42
N ILE A 146 -5.25 7.87 7.88
CA ILE A 146 -5.52 7.44 6.50
C ILE A 146 -6.42 6.21 6.57
N GLU A 147 -7.50 6.19 5.80
CA GLU A 147 -8.34 5.00 5.64
C GLU A 147 -8.35 4.57 4.18
N ILE A 148 -8.18 3.27 3.95
CA ILE A 148 -8.13 2.67 2.63
C ILE A 148 -9.18 1.55 2.61
N GLN A 149 -10.21 1.75 1.81
CA GLN A 149 -11.28 0.76 1.61
C GLN A 149 -10.92 -0.10 0.41
N VAL A 150 -10.92 -1.42 0.62
CA VAL A 150 -10.59 -2.42 -0.41
C VAL A 150 -11.73 -3.41 -0.58
#